data_AF-A0A4Q3CLC2-F1
#
_entry.id   AF-A0A4Q3CLC2-F1
#
_cell.length_a   1.000
_cell.length_b   1.000
_cell.length_c   1.000
_cell.angle_alpha   90.00
_cell.angle_beta   90.00
_cell.angle_gamma   90.00
#
_symmetry.space_group_name_H-M   'P 1'
#
loop_
_entity.id
_entity.type
_entity.pdbx_description
1 polymer ?
#
loop_
_entity_poly.entity_id
_entity_poly.type
_entity_poly.pdbx_seq_one_letter_code
_entity_poly.pdbx_strand_id
1 'polypeptide(L)'
;AARTLLIVHVENREMVEDIEALCALDGVDMVFLGAADLSQSYGVPGAQDDLKVRTALDRVTACALAAGRQVGAVAGSTAEVDALIEKGVRYIVWQSDIAMLRGALQPPSRHFAQHRG
;
A
#
# COMPACT_ATOMS: atom_id res chain seq x y z
N ALA A 1 12.39 20.89 -17.04
CA ALA A 1 11.77 20.16 -15.92
C ALA A 1 12.46 18.80 -15.80
N ALA A 2 12.78 18.37 -14.57
CA ALA A 2 13.22 17.00 -14.34
C ALA A 2 12.07 16.04 -14.74
N ARG A 3 12.40 14.93 -15.41
CA ARG A 3 11.43 13.93 -15.92
C ARG A 3 11.43 12.65 -15.08
N THR A 4 11.97 12.71 -13.87
CA THR A 4 12.13 11.56 -12.98
C THR A 4 11.17 11.71 -11.82
N LEU A 5 10.42 10.66 -11.55
CA LEU A 5 9.53 10.56 -10.38
C LEU A 5 10.26 9.75 -9.31
N LEU A 6 10.51 10.33 -8.14
CA LEU A 6 11.09 9.63 -7.00
C LEU A 6 10.00 9.26 -6.00
N ILE A 7 9.80 7.95 -5.83
CA ILE A 7 8.82 7.37 -4.91
C ILE A 7 9.58 6.65 -3.79
N VAL A 8 9.30 7.02 -2.54
CA VAL A 8 9.85 6.34 -1.36
C VAL A 8 8.80 5.38 -0.82
N HIS A 9 9.14 4.10 -0.75
CA HIS A 9 8.28 3.10 -0.13
C HIS A 9 8.50 3.11 1.39
N VAL A 10 7.44 3.37 2.16
CA VAL A 10 7.47 3.32 3.63
C VAL A 10 6.95 1.96 4.08
N GLU A 11 7.87 1.11 4.52
CA GLU A 11 7.65 -0.34 4.68
C GLU A 11 8.12 -0.89 6.03
N ASN A 12 8.63 -0.03 6.92
CA ASN A 12 9.07 -0.42 8.25
C ASN A 12 8.77 0.66 9.30
N ARG A 13 8.87 0.28 10.57
CA ARG A 13 8.59 1.12 11.73
C ARG A 13 9.50 2.34 11.78
N GLU A 14 10.79 2.18 11.50
CA GLU A 14 11.79 3.24 11.56
C GLU A 14 11.43 4.38 10.58
N MET A 15 10.98 4.04 9.37
CA MET A 15 10.53 5.03 8.39
C MET A 15 9.23 5.75 8.80
N VAL A 16 8.37 5.09 9.57
CA VAL A 16 7.16 5.72 10.14
C VAL A 16 7.53 6.71 11.26
N GLU A 17 8.55 6.38 12.04
CA GLU A 17 9.10 7.24 13.09
C GLU A 17 9.77 8.48 12.48
N ASP A 18 10.49 8.32 11.37
CA ASP A 18 11.21 9.39 10.65
C ASP A 18 10.39 10.05 9.52
N ILE A 19 9.08 9.85 9.47
CA ILE A 19 8.27 10.22 8.30
C ILE A 19 8.30 11.72 7.99
N GLU A 20 8.34 12.58 9.01
CA GLU A 20 8.45 14.03 8.85
C GLU A 20 9.78 14.41 8.15
N ALA A 21 10.89 13.77 8.54
CA ALA A 21 12.18 14.00 7.93
C ALA A 21 12.22 13.50 6.48
N LEU A 22 11.65 12.31 6.21
CA LEU A 22 11.53 11.76 4.86
C LEU A 22 10.71 12.68 3.94
N CYS A 23 9.58 13.20 4.42
CA CYS A 23 8.73 14.10 3.64
C CYS A 23 9.36 15.48 3.42
N ALA A 24 10.32 15.88 4.26
CA ALA A 24 11.06 17.13 4.10
C ALA A 24 12.21 17.04 3.07
N LEU A 25 12.58 15.83 2.61
CA LEU A 25 13.66 15.66 1.65
C LEU A 25 13.35 16.33 0.30
N ASP A 26 14.33 17.08 -0.20
CA ASP A 26 14.28 17.64 -1.55
C ASP A 26 14.30 16.53 -2.60
N GLY A 27 13.38 16.63 -3.57
CA GLY A 27 13.29 15.69 -4.69
C GLY A 27 12.45 14.44 -4.45
N VAL A 28 11.91 14.20 -3.24
CA VAL A 28 10.90 13.16 -3.03
C VAL A 28 9.54 13.66 -3.52
N ASP A 29 8.96 13.00 -4.51
CA ASP A 29 7.66 13.40 -5.07
C ASP A 29 6.49 12.72 -4.36
N MET A 30 6.70 11.49 -3.89
CA MET A 30 5.65 10.62 -3.39
C MET A 30 6.16 9.66 -2.32
N VAL A 31 5.26 9.34 -1.37
CA VAL A 31 5.41 8.20 -0.47
C VAL A 31 4.47 7.08 -0.91
N PHE A 32 4.96 5.85 -0.97
CA PHE A 32 4.17 4.66 -1.24
C PHE A 32 4.00 3.82 0.03
N LEU A 33 2.77 3.40 0.30
CA LEU A 33 2.38 2.66 1.50
C LEU A 33 2.60 1.14 1.30
N GLY A 34 3.71 0.60 1.80
CA GLY A 34 3.98 -0.84 1.76
C GLY A 34 3.38 -1.59 2.95
N ALA A 35 2.05 -1.70 2.98
CA ALA A 35 1.32 -2.26 4.13
C ALA A 35 1.72 -3.70 4.49
N ALA A 36 2.07 -4.53 3.50
CA ALA A 36 2.46 -5.93 3.74
C ALA A 36 3.77 -6.02 4.54
N ASP A 37 4.82 -5.33 4.09
CA ASP A 37 6.11 -5.29 4.78
C ASP A 37 6.03 -4.52 6.10
N LEU A 38 5.22 -3.46 6.14
CA LEU A 38 4.96 -2.74 7.39
C LEU A 38 4.34 -3.65 8.45
N SER A 39 3.40 -4.53 8.07
CA SER A 39 2.83 -5.52 8.99
C SER A 39 3.89 -6.44 9.59
N GLN A 40 4.90 -6.83 8.80
CA GLN A 40 6.02 -7.65 9.28
C GLN A 40 6.89 -6.86 10.26
N SER A 41 7.23 -5.61 9.93
CA SER A 41 8.02 -4.73 10.80
C SER A 41 7.32 -4.44 12.15
N TYR A 42 5.99 -4.40 12.17
CA TYR A 42 5.21 -4.25 13.40
C TYR A 42 4.96 -5.56 14.17
N GLY A 43 5.47 -6.69 13.67
CA GLY A 43 5.37 -8.00 14.33
C GLY A 43 4.04 -8.72 14.10
N VAL A 44 3.29 -8.34 13.07
CA VAL A 44 1.96 -8.88 12.71
C VAL A 44 1.92 -9.28 11.22
N PRO A 45 2.79 -10.20 10.77
CA PRO A 45 3.00 -10.48 9.35
C PRO A 45 1.70 -10.93 8.66
N GLY A 46 1.32 -10.23 7.58
CA GLY A 46 0.12 -10.50 6.79
C GLY A 46 -1.17 -9.91 7.37
N ALA A 47 -1.13 -9.32 8.57
CA ALA A 47 -2.27 -8.64 9.19
C ALA A 47 -2.22 -7.13 8.91
N GLN A 48 -2.43 -6.76 7.65
CA GLN A 48 -2.40 -5.35 7.19
C GLN A 48 -3.49 -4.49 7.83
N ASP A 49 -4.60 -5.11 8.24
CA ASP A 49 -5.72 -4.46 8.95
C ASP A 49 -5.51 -4.34 10.46
N ASP A 50 -4.40 -4.85 11.01
CA ASP A 50 -4.08 -4.67 12.42
C ASP A 50 -4.04 -3.18 12.78
N LEU A 51 -4.57 -2.84 13.96
CA LEU A 51 -4.67 -1.45 14.41
C LEU A 51 -3.32 -0.73 14.37
N LYS A 52 -2.22 -1.40 14.73
CA LYS A 52 -0.88 -0.81 14.72
C LYS A 52 -0.45 -0.42 13.30
N VAL A 53 -0.74 -1.27 12.33
CA VAL A 53 -0.41 -1.04 10.92
C VAL A 53 -1.28 0.06 10.35
N ARG A 54 -2.60 0.02 10.59
CA ARG A 54 -3.53 1.06 10.12
C ARG A 54 -3.18 2.43 10.69
N THR A 55 -2.89 2.53 11.98
CA THR A 55 -2.45 3.78 12.62
C THR A 55 -1.15 4.30 12.03
N ALA A 56 -0.18 3.42 11.73
CA ALA A 56 1.06 3.79 11.08
C ALA A 56 0.83 4.32 9.65
N LEU A 57 0.02 3.64 8.84
CA LEU A 57 -0.34 4.06 7.49
C LEU A 57 -1.09 5.38 7.46
N ASP A 58 -1.99 5.60 8.43
CA ASP A 58 -2.73 6.86 8.55
C ASP A 58 -1.78 8.02 8.95
N ARG A 59 -0.83 7.80 9.86
CA ARG A 59 0.23 8.77 10.19
C ARG A 59 1.05 9.13 8.95
N VAL A 60 1.50 8.13 8.19
CA VAL A 60 2.31 8.34 6.99
C VAL A 60 1.55 9.14 5.94
N THR A 61 0.29 8.77 5.70
CA THR A 61 -0.59 9.46 4.75
C THR A 61 -0.80 10.92 5.14
N ALA A 62 -1.15 11.18 6.41
CA ALA A 62 -1.38 12.54 6.90
C ALA A 62 -0.11 13.41 6.80
N CYS A 63 1.05 12.87 7.19
CA CYS A 63 2.32 13.59 7.12
C CYS A 63 2.72 13.91 5.67
N ALA A 64 2.67 12.92 4.77
CA ALA A 64 3.00 13.11 3.36
C ALA A 64 2.12 14.17 2.70
N LEU A 65 0.80 14.11 2.91
CA LEU A 65 -0.14 15.08 2.36
C LEU A 65 0.07 16.49 2.95
N ALA A 66 0.33 16.60 4.25
CA ALA A 66 0.63 17.89 4.89
C ALA A 66 1.93 18.52 4.36
N ALA A 67 2.91 17.71 3.96
CA ALA A 67 4.14 18.15 3.32
C ALA A 67 4.01 18.38 1.80
N GLY A 68 2.79 18.25 1.23
CA GLY A 68 2.54 18.43 -0.20
C GLY A 68 3.04 17.27 -1.08
N ARG A 69 3.37 16.12 -0.49
CA ARG A 69 3.79 14.91 -1.21
C ARG A 69 2.57 14.10 -1.64
N GLN A 70 2.67 13.43 -2.79
CA GLN A 70 1.64 12.48 -3.21
C GLN A 70 1.72 11.21 -2.36
N VAL A 71 0.60 10.47 -2.29
CA VAL A 71 0.55 9.17 -1.62
C VAL A 71 0.11 8.10 -2.62
N GLY A 72 0.80 6.97 -2.58
CA GLY A 72 0.47 5.77 -3.33
C GLY A 72 0.23 4.55 -2.44
N ALA A 73 -0.61 3.62 -2.89
CA ALA A 73 -0.93 2.40 -2.16
C ALA A 73 -1.41 1.28 -3.08
N VAL A 74 -1.44 0.05 -2.57
CA VAL A 74 -2.08 -1.09 -3.24
C VAL A 74 -3.54 -1.20 -2.77
N ALA A 75 -4.45 -1.49 -3.70
CA ALA A 75 -5.83 -1.84 -3.39
C ALA A 75 -6.14 -3.29 -3.83
N GLY A 76 -6.82 -4.04 -2.97
CA GLY A 76 -7.30 -5.39 -3.22
C GLY A 76 -8.77 -5.44 -3.65
N SER A 77 -9.55 -4.38 -3.41
CA SER A 77 -10.98 -4.32 -3.72
C SER A 77 -11.40 -2.92 -4.18
N THR A 78 -12.56 -2.81 -4.85
CA THR A 78 -13.08 -1.49 -5.26
C THR A 78 -13.46 -0.62 -4.06
N ALA A 79 -13.94 -1.24 -2.98
CA ALA A 79 -14.20 -0.53 -1.73
C ALA A 79 -12.92 0.07 -1.12
N GLU A 80 -11.79 -0.64 -1.20
CA GLU A 80 -10.50 -0.09 -0.79
C GLU A 80 -10.04 1.05 -1.70
N VAL A 81 -10.27 0.96 -3.02
CA VAL A 81 -9.98 2.07 -3.95
C VAL A 81 -10.73 3.34 -3.52
N ASP A 82 -12.03 3.22 -3.25
CA ASP A 82 -12.86 4.36 -2.81
C ASP A 82 -12.34 4.94 -1.50
N ALA A 83 -12.04 4.09 -0.52
CA ALA A 83 -11.48 4.51 0.77
C ALA A 83 -10.11 5.20 0.63
N LEU A 84 -9.25 4.72 -0.27
CA LEU A 84 -7.95 5.34 -0.55
C LEU A 84 -8.11 6.71 -1.21
N ILE A 85 -9.04 6.84 -2.17
CA ILE A 85 -9.35 8.11 -2.83
C ILE A 85 -9.84 9.14 -1.81
N GLU A 86 -10.74 8.75 -0.90
CA GLU A 86 -11.25 9.58 0.19
C GLU A 86 -10.12 10.06 1.12
N LYS A 87 -9.14 9.19 1.39
CA LYS A 87 -7.93 9.52 2.17
C LYS A 87 -6.91 10.38 1.43
N GLY A 88 -7.17 10.77 0.18
CA GLY A 88 -6.26 11.63 -0.60
C GLY A 88 -5.17 10.89 -1.38
N VAL A 89 -5.20 9.55 -1.42
CA VAL A 89 -4.28 8.74 -2.23
C VAL A 89 -4.60 8.93 -3.72
N ARG A 90 -3.57 9.05 -4.57
CA ARG A 90 -3.74 9.31 -6.01
C ARG A 90 -2.96 8.35 -6.91
N TYR A 91 -2.01 7.59 -6.36
CA TYR A 91 -1.31 6.54 -7.08
C TYR A 91 -1.74 5.16 -6.54
N ILE A 92 -2.76 4.57 -7.16
CA ILE A 92 -3.35 3.32 -6.66
C ILE A 92 -2.95 2.17 -7.59
N VAL A 93 -2.24 1.20 -7.03
CA VAL A 93 -1.87 -0.05 -7.73
C VAL A 93 -2.98 -1.06 -7.50
N TRP A 94 -3.62 -1.49 -8.58
CA TRP A 94 -4.66 -2.52 -8.54
C TRP A 94 -4.03 -3.92 -8.56
N GLN A 95 -3.86 -4.52 -7.38
CA GLN A 95 -3.30 -5.87 -7.20
C GLN A 95 -1.98 -6.11 -7.97
N SER A 96 -1.52 -7.36 -7.98
CA SER A 96 -0.51 -7.82 -8.93
C SER A 96 -1.17 -8.67 -10.01
N ASP A 97 -0.52 -8.80 -11.17
CA ASP A 97 -0.92 -9.71 -12.23
C ASP A 97 -1.09 -11.16 -11.73
N ILE A 98 -0.18 -11.64 -10.87
CA ILE A 98 -0.26 -12.97 -10.25
C ILE A 98 -1.50 -13.08 -9.35
N ALA A 99 -1.81 -12.06 -8.56
CA ALA A 99 -3.01 -12.05 -7.72
C ALA A 99 -4.28 -12.05 -8.56
N MET A 100 -4.31 -11.26 -9.64
CA MET A 100 -5.43 -11.22 -10.58
C MET A 100 -5.63 -12.55 -11.30
N LEU A 101 -4.56 -13.14 -11.85
CA LEU A 101 -4.60 -14.45 -12.50
C LEU A 101 -5.06 -15.55 -11.53
N ARG A 102 -4.54 -15.55 -10.29
CA ARG A 102 -4.99 -16.47 -9.24
C ARG A 102 -6.49 -16.27 -8.96
N GLY A 103 -6.93 -15.04 -8.74
CA GLY A 103 -8.32 -14.72 -8.45
C GLY A 103 -9.28 -15.16 -9.55
N ALA A 104 -8.89 -14.98 -10.82
CA ALA A 104 -9.69 -15.40 -11.97
C ALA A 104 -9.73 -16.93 -12.15
N LEU A 105 -8.61 -17.62 -11.91
CA LEU A 105 -8.49 -19.07 -12.15
C LEU A 105 -8.93 -19.93 -10.96
N GLN A 106 -8.94 -19.40 -9.74
CA GLN A 106 -9.24 -20.18 -8.54
C GLN A 106 -10.70 -20.70 -8.50
N PRO A 107 -11.75 -19.91 -8.84
CA PRO A 107 -13.12 -20.43 -8.89
C PRO A 107 -13.32 -21.60 -9.86
N PRO A 108 -12.93 -21.54 -11.16
CA PRO A 108 -13.06 -22.69 -12.05
C PRO A 108 -12.16 -23.86 -11.63
N SER A 109 -10.96 -23.59 -11.10
CA SER A 109 -10.07 -24.65 -10.61
C SER A 109 -10.71 -25.45 -9.46
N ARG A 110 -11.39 -24.78 -8.53
CA ARG A 110 -12.14 -25.42 -7.44
C ARG A 110 -13.34 -26.20 -7.96
N HIS A 111 -14.04 -25.65 -8.94
CA HIS A 111 -15.15 -26.35 -9.60
C HIS A 111 -14.68 -27.65 -10.26
N PHE A 112 -13.56 -27.65 -10.98
CA PHE A 112 -13.02 -28.87 -11.59
C PHE A 112 -12.46 -29.86 -10.59
N ALA A 113 -12.04 -29.42 -9.39
CA ALA A 113 -11.49 -30.32 -8.37
C ALA A 113 -12.48 -31.40 -7.93
N GLN A 114 -13.79 -31.11 -7.91
CA GLN A 114 -14.82 -32.10 -7.58
C GLN A 114 -14.96 -33.22 -8.63
N HIS A 115 -14.41 -33.02 -9.83
CA HIS A 115 -14.41 -33.98 -10.93
C HIS A 115 -13.06 -34.69 -11.12
N ARG A 116 -12.07 -34.39 -10.27
CA ARG A 116 -10.80 -35.12 -10.25
C ARG A 116 -11.00 -36.41 -9.46
N GLY A 117 -10.85 -37.55 -10.14
CA GLY A 117 -10.79 -38.88 -9.52
C GLY A 117 -9.53 -39.10 -8.73
#